data_AF-A0A9D9Z7H8-F1
#
_entry.id   AF-A0A9D9Z7H8-F1
#
_cell.length_a   1.000
_cell.length_b   1.000
_cell.length_c   1.000
_cell.angle_alpha   90.00
_cell.angle_beta   90.00
_cell.angle_gamma   90.00
#
_symmetry.space_group_name_H-M   'P 1'
#
loop_
_entity.id
_entity.type
_entity.pdbx_description
1 polymer ?
#
loop_
_entity_poly.entity_id
_entity_poly.type
_entity_poly.pdbx_seq_one_letter_code
_entity_poly.pdbx_strand_id
1 'polypeptide(L)'
;MEIRADIVLQAVLKSFSDVILPALDSSNRLAQEQGQLMLSLLTLLKDRLPLQYEYDRDELARLLALWDELQVTSNDDGLVAKVGEFQTILESAEIAPCELFEAVVGMRTIISKQVEQLPSDPRHSWDGALKAVLSSAREQHMRERSWLLIQGWESDPDSVPTIETLIRFKNIKAPAR
;
A
#
# COMPACT_ATOMS: atom_id res chain seq x y z
N MET A 1 0.92 -18.26 26.15
CA MET A 1 0.49 -16.85 26.02
C MET A 1 0.75 -16.46 24.59
N GLU A 2 -0.29 -16.36 23.77
CA GLU A 2 -0.14 -15.90 22.39
C GLU A 2 0.06 -14.38 22.41
N ILE A 3 1.18 -13.91 21.86
CA ILE A 3 1.45 -12.48 21.76
C ILE A 3 0.76 -11.98 20.50
N ARG A 4 -0.38 -11.31 20.65
CA ARG A 4 -1.05 -10.66 19.52
C ARG A 4 -0.66 -9.19 19.44
N ALA A 5 -0.25 -8.76 18.25
CA ALA A 5 0.30 -7.42 18.02
C ALA A 5 -0.70 -6.30 18.36
N ASP A 6 -2.00 -6.52 18.10
CA ASP A 6 -3.09 -5.60 18.46
C ASP A 6 -3.13 -5.33 19.97
N ILE A 7 -3.03 -6.38 20.78
CA ILE A 7 -3.08 -6.30 22.24
C ILE A 7 -1.83 -5.59 22.77
N VAL A 8 -0.65 -5.95 22.27
CA VAL A 8 0.61 -5.33 22.68
C VAL A 8 0.62 -3.84 22.33
N LEU A 9 0.22 -3.48 21.11
CA LEU A 9 0.19 -2.09 20.68
C LEU A 9 -0.83 -1.26 21.47
N GLN A 10 -1.99 -1.83 21.80
CA GLN A 10 -2.96 -1.18 22.68
C GLN A 10 -2.40 -0.94 24.09
N ALA A 11 -1.66 -1.91 24.65
CA ALA A 11 -1.03 -1.74 25.95
C ALA A 11 0.08 -0.66 25.93
N VAL A 12 0.89 -0.64 24.87
CA VAL A 12 1.91 0.40 24.64
C VAL A 12 1.26 1.78 24.55
N LEU A 13 0.22 1.93 23.71
CA LEU A 13 -0.54 3.17 23.56
C LEU A 13 -1.06 3.67 24.90
N LYS A 14 -1.69 2.80 25.69
CA LYS A 14 -2.24 3.16 27.01
C LYS A 14 -1.16 3.59 28.00
N SER A 15 -0.05 2.84 28.07
CA SER A 15 1.07 3.21 28.93
C SER A 15 1.66 4.56 28.52
N PHE A 16 1.79 4.78 27.21
CA PHE A 16 2.34 6.01 26.68
C PHE A 16 1.43 7.22 26.93
N SER A 17 0.12 7.10 26.67
CA SER A 17 -0.85 8.17 26.88
C SER A 17 -1.10 8.49 28.35
N ASP A 18 -1.17 7.47 29.20
CA ASP A 18 -1.65 7.63 30.58
C ASP A 18 -0.50 7.90 31.56
N VAL A 19 0.72 7.46 31.24
CA VAL A 19 1.86 7.52 32.17
C VAL A 19 3.02 8.33 31.58
N ILE A 20 3.50 7.97 30.39
CA ILE A 20 4.75 8.55 29.86
C ILE A 20 4.53 10.00 29.44
N LEU A 21 3.52 10.26 28.60
CA LEU A 21 3.24 11.59 28.05
C LEU A 21 2.93 12.62 29.15
N PRO A 22 2.09 12.32 30.18
CA PRO A 22 1.85 13.25 31.29
C PRO A 22 3.06 13.45 32.21
N ALA A 23 4.00 12.49 32.25
CA ALA A 23 5.22 12.59 33.06
C ALA A 23 6.33 13.42 32.40
N LEU A 24 6.19 13.78 31.11
CA LEU A 24 7.13 14.67 30.45
C LEU A 24 7.07 16.07 31.06
N ASP A 25 8.23 16.71 31.20
CA ASP A 25 8.33 18.09 31.67
C ASP A 25 7.51 19.02 30.77
N SER A 26 6.49 19.66 31.35
CA SER A 26 5.62 20.60 30.66
C SER A 26 6.35 21.85 30.12
N SER A 27 7.51 22.19 30.69
CA SER A 27 8.31 23.32 30.24
C SER A 27 9.16 22.99 29.00
N ASN A 28 9.40 21.71 28.74
CA ASN A 28 10.13 21.24 27.57
C ASN A 28 9.17 21.01 26.39
N ARG A 29 8.89 22.08 25.63
CA ARG A 29 7.98 22.05 24.48
C ARG A 29 8.35 21.00 23.44
N LEU A 30 9.64 20.84 23.14
CA LEU A 30 10.09 19.86 22.16
C LEU A 30 9.72 18.44 22.60
N ALA A 31 9.92 18.10 23.87
CA ALA A 31 9.55 16.78 24.40
C ALA A 31 8.04 16.54 24.31
N GLN A 32 7.22 17.56 24.62
CA GLN A 32 5.77 17.48 24.50
C GLN A 32 5.33 17.24 23.05
N GLU A 33 5.89 17.99 22.10
CA GLU A 33 5.60 17.84 20.68
C GLU A 33 5.99 16.46 20.16
N GLN A 34 7.21 15.99 20.45
CA GLN A 34 7.65 14.65 20.06
C GLN A 34 6.79 13.55 20.71
N GLY A 35 6.35 13.75 21.96
CA GLY A 35 5.41 12.85 22.62
C GLY A 35 4.08 12.76 21.87
N GLN A 36 3.50 13.88 21.47
CA GLN A 36 2.25 13.89 20.69
C GLN A 36 2.42 13.25 19.30
N LEU A 37 3.56 13.46 18.64
CA LEU A 37 3.88 12.82 17.36
C LEU A 37 3.96 11.29 17.52
N MET A 38 4.64 10.80 18.55
CA MET A 38 4.71 9.36 18.84
C MET A 38 3.33 8.77 19.09
N LEU A 39 2.48 9.44 19.88
CA LEU A 39 1.11 9.00 20.13
C LEU A 39 0.31 8.91 18.82
N SER A 40 0.43 9.91 17.96
CA SER A 40 -0.27 9.96 16.67
C SER A 40 0.19 8.84 15.72
N LEU A 41 1.50 8.58 15.66
CA LEU A 41 2.06 7.49 14.85
C LEU A 41 1.65 6.10 15.37
N LEU A 42 1.65 5.88 16.68
CA LEU A 42 1.20 4.61 17.27
C LEU A 42 -0.29 4.36 17.01
N THR A 43 -1.12 5.41 17.07
CA THR A 43 -2.54 5.33 16.71
C THR A 43 -2.70 5.00 15.23
N LEU A 44 -1.95 5.68 14.33
CA LEU A 44 -1.94 5.34 12.90
C LEU A 44 -1.60 3.85 12.71
N LEU A 45 -0.53 3.35 13.33
CA LEU A 45 -0.14 1.95 13.20
C LEU A 45 -1.25 1.00 13.67
N LYS A 46 -1.91 1.31 14.80
CA LYS A 46 -3.00 0.50 15.32
C LYS A 46 -4.16 0.39 14.34
N ASP A 47 -4.49 1.50 13.66
CA ASP A 47 -5.62 1.55 12.74
C ASP A 47 -5.29 0.96 11.36
N ARG A 48 -4.00 0.99 10.96
CA ARG A 48 -3.56 0.53 9.63
C ARG A 48 -3.06 -0.90 9.57
N LEU A 49 -2.40 -1.40 10.62
CA LEU A 49 -1.87 -2.77 10.64
C LEU A 49 -2.93 -3.85 10.30
N PRO A 50 -4.18 -3.78 10.80
CA PRO A 50 -5.22 -4.76 10.44
C PRO A 50 -5.54 -4.79 8.94
N LEU A 51 -5.34 -3.68 8.23
CA LEU A 51 -5.67 -3.52 6.81
C LEU A 51 -4.46 -3.76 5.89
N GLN A 52 -3.25 -3.88 6.45
CA GLN A 52 -2.00 -3.92 5.68
C GLN A 52 -1.99 -5.04 4.64
N TYR A 53 -2.44 -6.24 5.04
CA TYR A 53 -2.48 -7.39 4.14
C TYR A 53 -3.44 -7.16 2.94
N GLU A 54 -4.64 -6.64 3.19
CA GLU A 54 -5.60 -6.32 2.13
C GLU A 54 -5.09 -5.19 1.23
N TYR A 55 -4.40 -4.21 1.82
CA TYR A 55 -3.76 -3.12 1.08
C TYR A 55 -2.67 -3.65 0.12
N ASP A 56 -1.81 -4.55 0.60
CA ASP A 56 -0.73 -5.13 -0.22
C ASP A 56 -1.29 -6.05 -1.31
N ARG A 57 -2.39 -6.77 -1.05
CA ARG A 57 -3.10 -7.55 -2.08
C ARG A 57 -3.68 -6.67 -3.16
N ASP A 58 -4.38 -5.60 -2.78
CA ASP A 58 -4.96 -4.63 -3.73
C ASP A 58 -3.87 -3.94 -4.54
N GLU A 59 -2.74 -3.61 -3.90
CA GLU A 59 -1.57 -3.03 -4.57
C GLU A 59 -1.00 -3.97 -5.63
N LEU A 60 -0.73 -5.23 -5.28
CA LEU A 60 -0.20 -6.21 -6.23
C LEU A 60 -1.15 -6.40 -7.42
N ALA A 61 -2.47 -6.48 -7.16
CA ALA A 61 -3.47 -6.59 -8.21
C ALA A 61 -3.45 -5.41 -9.19
N ARG A 62 -3.33 -4.17 -8.70
CA ARG A 62 -3.25 -2.98 -9.55
C ARG A 62 -1.95 -2.92 -10.34
N LEU A 63 -0.84 -3.32 -9.75
CA LEU A 63 0.44 -3.37 -10.46
C LEU A 63 0.40 -4.40 -11.60
N LEU A 64 -0.19 -5.57 -11.37
CA LEU A 64 -0.42 -6.58 -12.42
C LEU A 64 -1.36 -6.07 -13.51
N ALA A 65 -2.45 -5.37 -13.14
CA ALA A 65 -3.34 -4.75 -14.11
C ALA A 65 -2.62 -3.66 -14.95
N LEU A 66 -1.78 -2.83 -14.33
CA LEU A 66 -0.98 -1.84 -15.05
C LEU A 66 0.00 -2.51 -16.01
N TRP A 67 0.64 -3.62 -15.61
CA TRP A 67 1.49 -4.39 -16.51
C TRP A 67 0.75 -4.87 -17.76
N ASP A 68 -0.47 -5.38 -17.60
CA ASP A 68 -1.32 -5.80 -18.72
C ASP A 68 -1.74 -4.60 -19.59
N GLU A 69 -2.09 -3.46 -18.98
CA GLU A 69 -2.47 -2.23 -19.69
C GLU A 69 -1.33 -1.61 -20.48
N LEU A 70 -0.09 -1.73 -19.99
CA LEU A 70 1.09 -1.28 -20.73
C LEU A 70 1.34 -2.13 -21.99
N GLN A 71 0.63 -3.27 -22.14
CA GLN A 71 0.73 -4.19 -23.29
C GLN A 71 2.18 -4.58 -23.61
N VAL A 72 2.99 -4.71 -22.57
CA VAL A 72 4.42 -4.93 -22.70
C VAL A 72 4.64 -6.34 -23.24
N THR A 73 5.08 -6.43 -24.49
CA THR A 73 5.56 -7.68 -25.05
C THR A 73 7.03 -7.82 -24.67
N SER A 74 7.29 -8.42 -23.51
CA SER A 74 8.64 -8.80 -23.13
C SER A 74 9.06 -10.05 -23.92
N ASN A 75 10.22 -9.99 -24.56
CA ASN A 75 10.88 -11.17 -25.14
C ASN A 75 11.77 -11.88 -24.11
N ASP A 76 11.81 -11.38 -22.87
CA ASP A 76 12.51 -12.01 -21.75
C ASP A 76 11.56 -12.99 -21.06
N ASP A 77 11.72 -14.27 -21.38
CA ASP A 77 10.96 -15.38 -20.80
C ASP A 77 11.10 -15.42 -19.26
N GLY A 78 12.25 -15.00 -18.72
CA GLY A 78 12.48 -14.92 -17.28
C GLY A 78 11.64 -13.85 -16.61
N LEU A 79 11.46 -12.70 -17.27
CA LEU A 79 10.58 -11.63 -16.80
C LEU A 79 9.11 -12.06 -16.83
N VAL A 80 8.67 -12.70 -17.92
CA VAL A 80 7.30 -13.20 -18.05
C VAL A 80 7.00 -14.26 -16.99
N ALA A 81 7.93 -15.21 -16.77
CA ALA A 81 7.81 -16.19 -15.71
C ALA A 81 7.70 -15.53 -14.34
N LYS A 82 8.51 -14.49 -14.08
CA LYS A 82 8.49 -13.79 -12.80
C LYS A 82 7.18 -13.05 -12.53
N VAL A 83 6.59 -12.41 -13.54
CA VAL A 83 5.26 -11.80 -13.42
C VAL A 83 4.19 -12.88 -13.17
N GLY A 84 4.29 -14.04 -13.82
CA GLY A 84 3.42 -15.19 -13.56
C GLY A 84 3.50 -15.73 -12.13
N GLU A 85 4.69 -15.72 -11.51
CA GLU A 85 4.85 -16.04 -10.08
C GLU A 85 4.07 -15.05 -9.21
N PHE A 86 4.13 -13.74 -9.51
CA PHE A 86 3.41 -12.72 -8.76
C PHE A 86 1.88 -12.84 -8.90
N GLN A 87 1.40 -13.20 -10.08
CA GLN A 87 -0.01 -13.56 -10.29
C GLN A 87 -0.43 -14.73 -9.39
N THR A 88 0.41 -15.77 -9.32
CA THR A 88 0.17 -16.95 -8.46
C THR A 88 0.16 -16.58 -6.98
N ILE A 89 1.09 -15.71 -6.55
CA ILE A 89 1.15 -15.17 -5.19
C ILE A 89 -0.15 -14.46 -4.82
N LEU A 90 -0.68 -13.63 -5.74
CA LEU A 90 -1.93 -12.90 -5.52
C LEU A 90 -3.14 -13.83 -5.36
N GLU A 91 -3.20 -14.91 -6.13
CA GLU A 91 -4.30 -15.88 -6.13
C GLU A 91 -4.21 -16.89 -4.98
N SER A 92 -3.01 -17.05 -4.38
CA SER A 92 -2.78 -17.97 -3.27
C SER A 92 -3.47 -17.49 -1.98
N ALA A 93 -4.15 -18.43 -1.32
CA ALA A 93 -4.77 -18.23 -0.01
C ALA A 93 -3.80 -18.47 1.17
N GLU A 94 -2.64 -19.07 0.93
CA GLU A 94 -1.69 -19.50 1.96
C GLU A 94 -0.44 -18.60 2.06
N ILE A 95 -0.40 -17.52 1.29
CA ILE A 95 0.80 -16.68 1.19
C ILE A 95 1.09 -15.91 2.48
N ALA A 96 2.35 -15.89 2.90
CA ALA A 96 2.78 -15.08 4.03
C ALA A 96 2.75 -13.58 3.67
N PRO A 97 2.44 -12.67 4.62
CA PRO A 97 2.46 -11.23 4.37
C PRO A 97 3.80 -10.69 3.84
N CYS A 98 4.93 -11.27 4.28
CA CYS A 98 6.25 -10.85 3.79
C CYS A 98 6.48 -11.20 2.31
N GLU A 99 6.03 -12.37 1.87
CA GLU A 99 6.14 -12.79 0.46
C GLU A 99 5.26 -11.91 -0.45
N LEU A 100 4.08 -11.54 0.03
CA LEU A 100 3.20 -10.61 -0.67
C LEU A 100 3.84 -9.21 -0.78
N PHE A 101 4.42 -8.70 0.30
CA PHE A 101 5.15 -7.43 0.29
C PHE A 101 6.35 -7.46 -0.67
N GLU A 102 7.12 -8.55 -0.68
CA GLU A 102 8.23 -8.73 -1.62
C GLU A 102 7.75 -8.76 -3.07
N ALA A 103 6.61 -9.38 -3.35
CA ALA A 103 6.00 -9.37 -4.68
C ALA A 103 5.57 -7.96 -5.12
N VAL A 104 4.98 -7.16 -4.22
CA VAL A 104 4.65 -5.74 -4.48
C VAL A 104 5.91 -4.95 -4.84
N VAL A 105 6.98 -5.06 -4.05
CA VAL A 105 8.25 -4.37 -4.30
C VAL A 105 8.88 -4.84 -5.63
N GLY A 106 8.86 -6.14 -5.89
CA GLY A 106 9.35 -6.73 -7.13
C GLY A 106 8.59 -6.20 -8.35
N MET A 107 7.26 -6.17 -8.27
CA MET A 107 6.43 -5.70 -9.37
C MET A 107 6.60 -4.20 -9.65
N ARG A 108 6.72 -3.36 -8.61
CA ARG A 108 7.07 -1.94 -8.76
C ARG A 108 8.40 -1.76 -9.50
N THR A 109 9.40 -2.58 -9.17
CA THR A 109 10.71 -2.55 -9.83
C THR A 109 10.59 -2.92 -11.31
N ILE A 110 9.81 -3.95 -11.64
CA ILE A 110 9.56 -4.38 -13.02
C ILE A 110 8.88 -3.27 -13.83
N ILE A 111 7.78 -2.70 -13.29
CA ILE A 111 7.02 -1.65 -13.98
C ILE A 111 7.90 -0.41 -14.23
N SER A 112 8.66 0.05 -13.23
CA SER A 112 9.55 1.21 -13.40
C SER A 112 10.55 1.00 -14.52
N LYS A 113 11.25 -0.15 -14.53
CA LYS A 113 12.20 -0.50 -15.60
C LYS A 113 11.52 -0.56 -16.97
N GLN A 114 10.30 -1.06 -17.00
CA GLN A 114 9.56 -1.19 -18.25
C GLN A 114 9.15 0.18 -18.79
N VAL A 115 8.60 1.05 -17.94
CA VAL A 115 8.22 2.42 -18.30
C VAL A 115 9.41 3.23 -18.80
N GLU A 116 10.60 3.05 -18.21
CA GLU A 116 11.84 3.68 -18.69
C GLU A 116 12.23 3.28 -20.12
N GLN A 117 11.85 2.08 -20.57
CA GLN A 117 12.16 1.58 -21.91
C GLN A 117 11.11 1.96 -22.96
N LEU A 118 9.88 2.29 -22.55
CA LEU A 118 8.77 2.59 -23.46
C LEU A 118 9.04 3.71 -24.48
N PRO A 119 9.72 4.82 -24.16
CA PRO A 119 10.03 5.86 -25.16
C PRO A 119 10.85 5.35 -26.36
N SER A 120 11.58 4.25 -26.17
CA SER A 120 12.48 3.66 -27.18
C SER A 120 11.87 2.45 -27.90
N ASP A 121 10.68 1.97 -27.49
CA ASP A 121 10.03 0.83 -28.14
C ASP A 121 9.06 1.30 -29.25
N PRO A 122 9.38 1.08 -30.54
CA PRO A 122 8.53 1.49 -31.65
C PRO A 122 7.22 0.70 -31.73
N ARG A 123 7.05 -0.37 -30.94
CA ARG A 123 5.84 -1.21 -30.90
C ARG A 123 4.75 -0.62 -29.99
N HIS A 124 5.08 0.37 -29.17
CA HIS A 124 4.18 0.92 -28.16
C HIS A 124 3.76 2.35 -28.46
N SER A 125 2.49 2.65 -28.22
CA SER A 125 2.01 4.04 -28.22
C SER A 125 2.41 4.70 -26.91
N TRP A 126 3.31 5.69 -26.99
CA TRP A 126 3.69 6.51 -25.83
C TRP A 126 2.48 7.14 -25.14
N ASP A 127 1.49 7.63 -25.90
CA ASP A 127 0.28 8.23 -25.35
C ASP A 127 -0.57 7.23 -24.55
N GLY A 128 -0.68 5.99 -25.03
CA GLY A 128 -1.39 4.92 -24.34
C GLY A 128 -0.71 4.56 -23.02
N ALA A 129 0.60 4.35 -23.05
CA ALA A 129 1.41 4.07 -21.86
C ALA A 129 1.34 5.21 -20.83
N LEU A 130 1.52 6.45 -21.28
CA LEU A 130 1.45 7.63 -20.42
C LEU A 130 0.08 7.72 -19.73
N LYS A 131 -1.01 7.48 -20.48
CA LYS A 131 -2.37 7.48 -19.92
C LYS A 131 -2.55 6.40 -18.87
N ALA A 132 -2.07 5.18 -19.11
CA ALA A 132 -2.14 4.08 -18.14
C ALA A 132 -1.38 4.41 -16.85
N VAL A 133 -0.13 4.88 -16.97
CA VAL A 133 0.71 5.29 -15.82
C VAL A 133 0.05 6.41 -15.02
N LEU A 134 -0.45 7.47 -15.69
CA LEU A 134 -1.12 8.58 -15.00
C LEU A 134 -2.42 8.15 -14.32
N SER A 135 -3.17 7.22 -14.92
CA SER A 135 -4.37 6.65 -14.30
C SER A 135 -4.02 5.86 -13.04
N SER A 136 -3.03 4.97 -13.12
CA SER A 136 -2.54 4.22 -11.97
C SER A 136 -2.01 5.12 -10.86
N ALA A 137 -1.25 6.17 -11.21
CA ALA A 137 -0.71 7.12 -10.23
C ALA A 137 -1.84 7.90 -9.52
N ARG A 138 -2.90 8.26 -10.24
CA ARG A 138 -4.07 8.93 -9.66
C ARG A 138 -4.77 8.05 -8.61
N GLU A 139 -4.96 6.77 -8.92
CA GLU A 139 -5.57 5.82 -7.98
C GLU A 139 -4.67 5.59 -6.76
N GLN A 140 -3.37 5.41 -6.98
CA GLN A 140 -2.39 5.22 -5.91
C GLN A 140 -2.35 6.43 -4.97
N HIS A 141 -2.34 7.63 -5.54
CA HIS A 141 -2.35 8.86 -4.74
C HIS A 141 -3.62 8.97 -3.88
N MET A 142 -4.80 8.63 -4.41
CA MET A 142 -6.04 8.64 -3.63
C MET A 142 -5.98 7.65 -2.46
N ARG A 143 -5.40 6.46 -2.67
CA ARG A 143 -5.19 5.45 -1.62
C ARG A 143 -4.22 5.94 -0.54
N GLU A 144 -3.11 6.54 -0.91
CA GLU A 144 -2.12 7.07 0.04
C GLU A 144 -2.69 8.21 0.89
N ARG A 145 -3.43 9.14 0.26
CA ARG A 145 -4.17 10.20 0.97
C ARG A 145 -5.14 9.62 1.99
N SER A 146 -5.92 8.62 1.60
CA SER A 146 -6.85 7.93 2.49
C SER A 146 -6.13 7.16 3.61
N TRP A 147 -5.02 6.49 3.29
CA TRP A 147 -4.19 5.75 4.25
C TRP A 147 -3.66 6.68 5.35
N LEU A 148 -3.28 7.91 5.00
CA LEU A 148 -2.71 8.87 5.94
C LEU A 148 -3.72 9.88 6.48
N LEU A 149 -5.02 9.73 6.17
CA LEU A 149 -6.07 10.69 6.51
C LEU A 149 -6.11 11.08 8.00
N ILE A 150 -5.87 10.11 8.90
CA ILE A 150 -5.86 10.33 10.35
C ILE A 150 -4.75 11.28 10.84
N GLN A 151 -3.72 11.54 10.03
CA GLN A 151 -2.64 12.48 10.37
C GLN A 151 -3.09 13.95 10.26
N GLY A 152 -4.25 14.23 9.66
CA GLY A 152 -4.80 15.59 9.59
C GLY A 152 -4.06 16.53 8.64
N TRP A 153 -3.29 15.99 7.68
CA TRP A 153 -2.59 16.79 6.67
C TRP A 153 -3.50 17.20 5.50
N GLU A 154 -4.61 16.49 5.33
CA GLU A 154 -5.58 16.76 4.27
C GLU A 154 -6.31 18.08 4.53
N SER A 155 -6.25 19.00 3.56
CA SER A 155 -6.92 20.30 3.66
C SER A 155 -8.45 20.18 3.59
N ASP A 156 -8.94 19.15 2.90
CA ASP A 156 -10.36 18.82 2.78
C ASP A 156 -10.56 17.30 3.03
N PRO A 157 -10.59 16.86 4.30
CA PRO A 157 -10.64 15.44 4.65
C PRO A 157 -11.95 14.78 4.22
N ASP A 158 -13.06 15.53 4.15
CA ASP A 158 -14.37 15.01 3.76
C ASP A 158 -14.42 14.64 2.26
N SER A 159 -13.50 15.20 1.46
CA SER A 159 -13.35 14.84 0.03
C SER A 159 -12.65 13.51 -0.21
N VAL A 160 -12.01 12.92 0.82
CA VAL A 160 -11.20 11.71 0.70
C VAL A 160 -12.03 10.49 1.13
N PRO A 161 -12.26 9.50 0.24
CA PRO A 161 -12.95 8.27 0.62
C PRO A 161 -12.19 7.50 1.71
N THR A 162 -12.90 6.72 2.53
CA THR A 162 -12.22 5.87 3.53
C THR A 162 -11.45 4.76 2.85
N ILE A 163 -10.38 4.30 3.51
CA ILE A 163 -9.45 3.36 2.89
C ILE A 163 -10.15 2.04 2.54
N GLU A 164 -11.08 1.58 3.38
CA GLU A 164 -11.87 0.36 3.22
C GLU A 164 -12.75 0.39 1.96
N THR A 165 -13.06 1.60 1.44
CA THR A 165 -13.78 1.74 0.16
C THR A 165 -12.84 1.68 -1.05
N LEU A 166 -11.55 2.00 -0.86
CA LEU A 166 -10.54 2.06 -1.89
C LEU A 166 -9.74 0.76 -2.01
N ILE A 167 -9.52 0.05 -0.90
CA ILE A 167 -9.02 -1.32 -0.89
C ILE A 167 -10.21 -2.24 -1.12
N ARG A 168 -10.39 -2.64 -2.37
CA ARG A 168 -11.36 -3.67 -2.72
C ARG A 168 -10.76 -4.50 -3.82
N PHE A 169 -10.38 -5.71 -3.44
CA PHE A 169 -10.30 -6.81 -4.36
C PHE A 169 -11.69 -6.97 -5.00
N LYS A 170 -11.91 -6.39 -6.18
CA LYS A 170 -13.03 -6.80 -7.04
C LYS A 170 -12.83 -8.30 -7.22
N ASN A 171 -13.71 -9.10 -6.63
CA ASN A 171 -13.80 -10.53 -6.88
C ASN A 171 -13.47 -10.81 -8.34
N ILE A 172 -12.33 -11.47 -8.57
CA ILE A 172 -12.11 -12.24 -9.79
C ILE A 172 -13.37 -13.08 -9.92
N LYS A 173 -14.09 -12.89 -11.04
CA LYS A 173 -15.42 -13.46 -11.31
C LYS A 173 -15.56 -14.83 -10.67
N ALA A 174 -16.47 -14.96 -9.70
CA ALA A 174 -16.92 -16.28 -9.27
C ALA A 174 -17.40 -17.03 -10.53
N PRO A 175 -16.98 -18.29 -10.77
CA PRO A 175 -17.49 -19.06 -11.89
C PRO A 175 -19.01 -19.14 -11.77
N ALA A 176 -19.70 -18.84 -12.87
CA ALA A 176 -21.14 -19.00 -12.96
C ALA A 176 -21.50 -20.44 -12.56
N ARG A 177 -22.41 -20.56 -11.59
CA ARG A 177 -23.02 -21.85 -11.22
C ARG A 177 -23.81 -22.41 -12.39
#